data_AF-F8QF60-F1
#
_entry.id   AF-F8QF60-F1
#
_cell.length_a   1.000
_cell.length_b   1.000
_cell.length_c   1.000
_cell.angle_alpha   90.00
_cell.angle_beta   90.00
_cell.angle_gamma   90.00
#
_symmetry.space_group_name_H-M   'P 1'
#
loop_
_entity.id
_entity.type
_entity.pdbx_description
1 polymer ?
#
loop_
_entity_poly.entity_id
_entity_poly.type
_entity_poly.pdbx_seq_one_letter_code
_entity_poly.pdbx_strand_id
1 'polypeptide(L)'
;MTASLESSRSSESSRPPLRTMASYSSFRPRIPTPEPPVVLPRPHSSATVTSDGTSSARSSFAESSSRSPQNTPALPPTSANSAVSLDPLDEDAEEDYFTSNARPTPSLSANHYVEPDLLLGISLAFTPPAISTVLTQMSGSMPNLITLPYGKYPALHLQAPSWRQMLKLMARLSGTRIEPTLEAITVAKHELKLRIVVQFVKVHHSSSDWRTVLYLTTDYPCPPNTNNAHKYTNGDVSVLPYSYTLSSLPTLLRDGAESPMAKYYVIPSTNSTPYPTLPINFPNLAMYLQSAVQDSRKAANDSSSGLRKLANYIDTCYPNDSEPVNSLDDKEVTRRGVGGMFKRVIQVGRNKPVKGRGNEEIYELVTPFVPDEWG
;
A
#
# COMPACT_ATOMS: atom_id res chain seq x y z
N MET A 1 -22.39 -44.54 53.74
CA MET A 1 -21.93 -43.43 52.88
C MET A 1 -20.42 -43.38 52.98
N THR A 2 -19.72 -43.60 51.85
CA THR A 2 -18.37 -43.11 51.46
C THR A 2 -17.22 -43.13 52.50
N ALA A 3 -16.00 -43.55 52.24
CA ALA A 3 -15.30 -44.25 51.16
C ALA A 3 -13.90 -44.55 51.71
N SER A 4 -13.32 -45.70 51.35
CA SER A 4 -11.91 -46.03 51.54
C SER A 4 -11.00 -45.08 50.73
N LEU A 5 -9.80 -44.78 51.22
CA LEU A 5 -8.65 -44.47 50.36
C LEU A 5 -7.36 -44.97 51.01
N GLU A 6 -6.67 -45.75 50.20
CA GLU A 6 -5.50 -46.58 50.43
C GLU A 6 -4.43 -46.13 49.43
N SER A 7 -3.16 -46.40 49.75
CA SER A 7 -2.02 -46.45 48.80
C SER A 7 -1.56 -45.13 48.17
N SER A 8 -0.31 -44.93 47.76
CA SER A 8 0.97 -45.63 47.94
C SER A 8 2.02 -44.83 47.15
N ARG A 9 3.27 -44.95 47.61
CA ARG A 9 4.53 -45.00 46.83
C ARG A 9 5.11 -43.73 46.17
N SER A 10 6.32 -43.49 46.66
CA SER A 10 7.52 -42.90 46.08
C SER A 10 8.02 -43.51 44.76
N SER A 11 8.59 -42.65 43.91
CA SER A 11 9.64 -42.88 42.88
C SER A 11 9.98 -41.49 42.30
N GLU A 12 11.15 -40.87 42.49
CA GLU A 12 12.51 -41.21 42.02
C GLU A 12 12.69 -41.11 40.49
N SER A 13 13.81 -40.53 40.03
CA SER A 13 14.31 -40.37 38.64
C SER A 13 13.84 -39.09 37.92
N SER A 14 14.64 -38.28 37.23
CA SER A 14 16.07 -38.26 36.91
C SER A 14 16.45 -36.84 36.46
N ARG A 15 17.63 -36.36 36.87
CA ARG A 15 18.26 -35.14 36.33
C ARG A 15 19.05 -35.52 35.07
N PRO A 16 18.98 -34.76 33.97
CA PRO A 16 19.92 -34.93 32.86
C PRO A 16 21.28 -34.30 33.19
N PRO A 17 22.40 -34.87 32.66
CA PRO A 17 23.74 -34.49 33.06
C PRO A 17 24.29 -33.29 32.27
N LEU A 18 25.12 -32.52 32.98
CA LEU A 18 26.11 -31.59 32.45
C LEU A 18 27.08 -32.33 31.53
N ARG A 19 27.17 -31.90 30.26
CA ARG A 19 28.18 -32.38 29.33
C ARG A 19 29.32 -31.38 29.24
N THR A 20 30.43 -31.78 29.85
CA THR A 20 31.75 -31.15 29.86
C THR A 20 32.40 -31.19 28.47
N MET A 21 33.28 -30.21 28.27
CA MET A 21 34.04 -29.87 27.09
C MET A 21 34.78 -31.03 26.40
N ALA A 22 34.74 -31.01 25.07
CA ALA A 22 35.74 -31.63 24.22
C ALA A 22 36.41 -30.53 23.38
N SER A 23 37.66 -30.25 23.74
CA SER A 23 38.64 -29.49 22.99
C SER A 23 38.93 -30.18 21.65
N TYR A 24 38.51 -29.55 20.54
CA TYR A 24 38.98 -29.90 19.21
C TYR A 24 40.04 -28.91 18.75
N SER A 25 41.21 -29.48 18.52
CA SER A 25 42.36 -28.91 17.85
C SER A 25 42.00 -28.31 16.48
N SER A 26 42.32 -27.02 16.34
CA SER A 26 42.85 -26.36 15.16
C SER A 26 43.10 -27.23 13.91
N PHE A 27 42.19 -27.15 12.95
CA PHE A 27 42.51 -27.26 11.52
C PHE A 27 42.15 -25.93 10.86
N ARG A 28 43.18 -25.18 10.47
CA ARG A 28 43.07 -23.96 9.67
C ARG A 28 43.05 -24.38 8.20
N PRO A 29 41.96 -24.14 7.43
CA PRO A 29 42.02 -24.24 5.99
C PRO A 29 42.91 -23.10 5.48
N ARG A 30 43.95 -23.42 4.71
CA ARG A 30 44.71 -22.43 3.92
C ARG A 30 43.75 -21.78 2.94
N ILE A 31 43.46 -20.50 3.13
CA ILE A 31 42.84 -19.65 2.11
C ILE A 31 43.88 -19.48 0.98
N PRO A 32 43.53 -19.78 -0.28
CA PRO A 32 44.40 -19.47 -1.41
C PRO A 32 44.53 -17.94 -1.55
N THR A 33 45.77 -17.48 -1.61
CA THR A 33 46.17 -16.10 -1.86
C THR A 33 45.58 -15.63 -3.20
N PRO A 34 44.90 -14.48 -3.27
CA PRO A 34 44.51 -13.91 -4.56
C PRO A 34 45.75 -13.44 -5.31
N GLU A 35 45.90 -13.97 -6.52
CA GLU A 35 46.90 -13.59 -7.51
C GLU A 35 46.65 -12.12 -7.94
N PRO A 36 47.70 -11.28 -8.07
CA PRO A 36 47.54 -9.90 -8.52
C PRO A 36 47.08 -9.85 -9.99
N PRO A 37 46.21 -8.91 -10.37
CA PRO A 37 45.78 -8.78 -11.76
C PRO A 37 46.98 -8.40 -12.65
N VAL A 38 47.19 -9.21 -13.69
CA VAL A 38 48.08 -8.91 -14.81
C VAL A 38 47.60 -7.63 -15.49
N VAL A 39 48.39 -6.57 -15.35
CA VAL A 39 48.20 -5.30 -16.05
C VAL A 39 48.52 -5.52 -17.53
N LEU A 40 47.47 -5.59 -18.35
CA LEU A 40 47.61 -5.51 -19.80
C LEU A 40 47.79 -4.04 -20.22
N PRO A 41 48.83 -3.70 -21.00
CA PRO A 41 49.06 -2.32 -21.45
C PRO A 41 47.98 -1.89 -22.44
N ARG A 42 47.29 -0.80 -22.10
CA ARG A 42 46.38 -0.07 -23.01
C ARG A 42 47.22 0.67 -24.06
N PRO A 43 46.98 0.47 -25.36
CA PRO A 43 47.59 1.31 -26.38
C PRO A 43 47.01 2.73 -26.33
N HIS A 44 47.93 3.69 -26.28
CA HIS A 44 47.69 5.11 -26.44
C HIS A 44 47.20 5.38 -27.87
N SER A 45 46.12 6.15 -28.00
CA SER A 45 45.81 6.83 -29.24
C SER A 45 45.39 8.26 -28.91
N SER A 46 46.36 9.14 -29.12
CA SER A 46 46.23 10.58 -29.18
C SER A 46 45.61 10.95 -30.53
N ALA A 47 44.56 11.76 -30.54
CA ALA A 47 44.29 12.75 -31.60
C ALA A 47 43.25 13.75 -31.04
N THR A 48 43.64 14.98 -30.73
CA THR A 48 43.74 16.16 -31.62
C THR A 48 42.39 16.87 -31.81
N VAL A 49 42.26 17.97 -31.07
CA VAL A 49 41.79 19.31 -31.48
C VAL A 49 41.12 19.42 -32.86
N THR A 50 39.89 19.93 -32.88
CA THR A 50 39.47 21.00 -33.82
C THR A 50 38.33 21.82 -33.23
N SER A 51 38.44 23.12 -33.49
CA SER A 51 37.60 24.23 -33.07
C SER A 51 36.48 24.53 -34.07
N ASP A 52 35.57 25.40 -33.62
CA ASP A 52 34.79 26.40 -34.36
C ASP A 52 33.69 25.99 -35.36
N GLY A 53 32.59 26.76 -35.25
CA GLY A 53 32.10 27.49 -36.42
C GLY A 53 30.68 27.16 -36.91
N THR A 54 29.73 27.99 -36.46
CA THR A 54 28.70 28.69 -37.26
C THR A 54 28.07 28.03 -38.50
N SER A 55 26.73 28.07 -38.53
CA SER A 55 25.87 28.74 -39.54
C SER A 55 24.70 27.91 -40.11
N SER A 56 23.59 28.64 -40.30
CA SER A 56 22.29 28.25 -40.82
C SER A 56 22.25 28.06 -42.34
N ALA A 57 21.45 27.12 -42.83
CA ALA A 57 20.67 27.14 -44.09
C ALA A 57 19.80 25.85 -44.09
N ARG A 58 18.46 25.84 -44.11
CA ARG A 58 17.44 26.31 -45.07
C ARG A 58 17.43 25.52 -46.40
N SER A 59 16.23 24.99 -46.70
CA SER A 59 15.71 24.33 -47.92
C SER A 59 16.14 22.85 -48.13
N SER A 60 15.35 21.93 -48.70
CA SER A 60 14.09 22.01 -49.45
C SER A 60 13.58 20.58 -49.72
N PHE A 61 12.25 20.44 -49.77
CA PHE A 61 11.45 19.54 -50.64
C PHE A 61 11.92 18.11 -50.95
N ALA A 62 11.16 17.13 -50.47
CA ALA A 62 10.82 15.95 -51.27
C ALA A 62 9.42 15.45 -50.89
N GLU A 63 8.51 15.70 -51.81
CA GLU A 63 7.11 15.33 -51.90
C GLU A 63 7.01 13.86 -52.31
N SER A 64 6.21 13.06 -51.61
CA SER A 64 5.72 11.79 -52.15
C SER A 64 4.31 11.51 -51.65
N SER A 65 3.38 11.78 -52.55
CA SER A 65 1.96 11.47 -52.48
C SER A 65 1.70 10.00 -52.81
N SER A 66 0.87 9.33 -52.01
CA SER A 66 0.03 8.19 -52.44
C SER A 66 -1.07 7.99 -51.38
N ARG A 67 -2.27 8.53 -51.64
CA ARG A 67 -3.46 7.88 -52.20
C ARG A 67 -4.18 6.92 -51.24
N SER A 68 -5.37 7.39 -50.85
CA SER A 68 -6.48 6.79 -50.09
C SER A 68 -7.00 5.43 -50.64
N PRO A 69 -7.92 4.74 -49.94
CA PRO A 69 -9.33 5.14 -50.05
C PRO A 69 -10.16 5.10 -48.74
N GLN A 70 -11.04 6.10 -48.66
CA GLN A 70 -12.30 6.08 -47.93
C GLN A 70 -13.17 4.91 -48.41
N ASN A 71 -13.83 4.23 -47.48
CA ASN A 71 -15.06 3.48 -47.76
C ASN A 71 -15.96 3.54 -46.53
N THR A 72 -16.95 4.43 -46.58
CA THR A 72 -18.19 4.36 -45.81
C THR A 72 -19.29 3.84 -46.71
N PRO A 73 -20.16 2.94 -46.22
CA PRO A 73 -21.57 3.16 -46.49
C PRO A 73 -22.52 2.82 -45.32
N ALA A 74 -23.46 3.75 -45.11
CA ALA A 74 -24.91 3.59 -44.93
C ALA A 74 -25.52 2.43 -44.09
N LEU A 75 -26.32 2.83 -43.10
CA LEU A 75 -27.52 2.12 -42.57
C LEU A 75 -28.74 2.35 -43.51
N PRO A 76 -29.95 1.80 -43.24
CA PRO A 76 -30.40 0.45 -42.86
C PRO A 76 -31.46 -0.08 -43.89
N PRO A 77 -32.11 -1.26 -43.72
CA PRO A 77 -33.46 -1.27 -43.10
C PRO A 77 -33.92 -2.60 -42.41
N THR A 78 -34.97 -2.44 -41.58
CA THR A 78 -36.04 -3.36 -41.09
C THR A 78 -36.11 -4.84 -41.50
N SER A 79 -36.41 -5.71 -40.51
CA SER A 79 -37.43 -6.80 -40.49
C SER A 79 -37.39 -7.45 -39.08
N ALA A 80 -38.45 -7.49 -38.25
CA ALA A 80 -39.72 -8.20 -38.34
C ALA A 80 -39.58 -9.75 -38.30
N ASN A 81 -39.87 -10.35 -37.13
CA ASN A 81 -40.56 -11.64 -36.90
C ASN A 81 -40.65 -11.89 -35.38
N SER A 82 -41.84 -11.88 -34.77
CA SER A 82 -42.81 -12.99 -34.65
C SER A 82 -42.29 -14.09 -33.71
N ALA A 83 -42.69 -14.09 -32.44
CA ALA A 83 -43.93 -14.66 -31.89
C ALA A 83 -43.72 -16.11 -31.41
N VAL A 84 -43.70 -16.30 -30.09
CA VAL A 84 -44.24 -17.50 -29.41
C VAL A 84 -44.85 -17.03 -28.09
N SER A 85 -46.18 -16.95 -28.08
CA SER A 85 -47.00 -16.90 -26.87
C SER A 85 -46.99 -18.26 -26.18
N LEU A 86 -46.90 -18.26 -24.86
CA LEU A 86 -47.47 -19.29 -24.02
C LEU A 86 -48.22 -18.62 -22.88
N ASP A 87 -49.54 -18.83 -22.88
CA ASP A 87 -50.47 -18.60 -21.78
C ASP A 87 -49.98 -19.26 -20.50
N PRO A 88 -50.30 -18.64 -19.36
CA PRO A 88 -51.03 -19.38 -18.34
C PRO A 88 -52.21 -18.57 -17.78
N LEU A 89 -53.40 -19.14 -18.01
CA LEU A 89 -54.55 -19.26 -17.12
C LEU A 89 -54.82 -18.14 -16.10
N ASP A 90 -55.93 -17.44 -16.36
CA ASP A 90 -56.73 -16.66 -15.43
C ASP A 90 -57.03 -17.41 -14.12
N GLU A 91 -56.66 -16.79 -13.00
CA GLU A 91 -57.39 -16.90 -11.73
C GLU A 91 -57.69 -15.49 -11.24
N ASP A 92 -58.98 -15.19 -11.18
CA ASP A 92 -59.56 -13.94 -10.67
C ASP A 92 -59.06 -13.60 -9.27
N ALA A 93 -58.37 -12.47 -9.14
CA ALA A 93 -58.16 -11.79 -7.87
C ALA A 93 -58.23 -10.27 -8.07
N GLU A 94 -59.36 -9.74 -7.63
CA GLU A 94 -59.79 -8.36 -7.43
C GLU A 94 -58.69 -7.28 -7.39
N GLU A 95 -59.02 -6.21 -8.12
CA GLU A 95 -58.27 -4.97 -8.31
C GLU A 95 -57.97 -4.22 -7.01
N ASP A 96 -56.70 -3.89 -6.79
CA ASP A 96 -56.29 -2.72 -5.99
C ASP A 96 -55.19 -1.98 -6.74
N TYR A 97 -55.60 -1.07 -7.63
CA TYR A 97 -54.74 -0.18 -8.40
C TYR A 97 -54.12 0.90 -7.51
N PHE A 98 -53.09 0.55 -6.74
CA PHE A 98 -52.13 1.52 -6.22
C PHE A 98 -50.92 1.60 -7.17
N THR A 99 -51.03 2.45 -8.18
CA THR A 99 -49.89 2.88 -9.01
C THR A 99 -49.00 3.80 -8.19
N SER A 100 -48.22 3.23 -7.25
CA SER A 100 -47.19 3.97 -6.54
C SER A 100 -46.04 4.22 -7.50
N ASN A 101 -45.99 5.44 -8.05
CA ASN A 101 -44.75 6.05 -8.53
C ASN A 101 -43.80 6.22 -7.33
N ALA A 102 -43.21 5.11 -6.87
CA ALA A 102 -42.20 5.10 -5.85
C ALA A 102 -40.94 5.72 -6.46
N ARG A 103 -40.77 7.02 -6.22
CA ARG A 103 -39.53 7.75 -6.46
C ARG A 103 -38.39 6.90 -5.92
N PRO A 104 -37.37 6.53 -6.71
CA PRO A 104 -36.25 5.73 -6.22
C PRO A 104 -35.58 6.53 -5.10
N THR A 105 -35.84 6.12 -3.86
CA THR A 105 -35.16 6.66 -2.69
C THR A 105 -33.70 6.25 -2.83
N PRO A 106 -32.74 7.19 -2.88
CA PRO A 106 -31.34 6.84 -2.96
C PRO A 106 -31.03 5.96 -1.75
N SER A 107 -30.62 4.72 -2.00
CA SER A 107 -30.20 3.81 -0.94
C SER A 107 -29.09 4.50 -0.16
N LEU A 108 -29.35 4.83 1.11
CA LEU A 108 -28.38 5.46 1.99
C LEU A 108 -27.20 4.48 2.15
N SER A 109 -26.12 4.74 1.42
CA SER A 109 -24.88 4.01 1.57
C SER A 109 -24.33 4.23 2.99
N ALA A 110 -23.79 3.20 3.64
CA ALA A 110 -23.19 3.32 4.98
C ALA A 110 -22.10 4.41 5.06
N ASN A 111 -21.53 4.80 3.92
CA ASN A 111 -20.53 5.86 3.78
C ASN A 111 -21.11 7.26 3.48
N HIS A 112 -22.41 7.51 3.69
CA HIS A 112 -23.05 8.79 3.33
C HIS A 112 -22.52 9.98 4.14
N TYR A 113 -21.98 9.75 5.35
CA TYR A 113 -21.56 10.80 6.28
C TYR A 113 -20.05 11.11 6.24
N VAL A 114 -19.35 10.74 5.17
CA VAL A 114 -17.93 11.08 5.04
C VAL A 114 -17.79 12.53 4.61
N GLU A 115 -17.08 13.33 5.40
CA GLU A 115 -16.78 14.73 5.08
C GLU A 115 -16.14 14.83 3.68
N PRO A 116 -16.63 15.73 2.80
CA PRO A 116 -16.07 15.90 1.46
C PRO A 116 -14.56 16.17 1.44
N ASP A 117 -14.06 16.84 2.47
CA ASP A 117 -12.64 17.17 2.64
C ASP A 117 -11.77 15.92 2.83
N LEU A 118 -12.31 14.84 3.42
CA LEU A 118 -11.61 13.56 3.54
C LEU A 118 -11.49 12.82 2.20
N LEU A 119 -12.33 13.15 1.23
CA LEU A 119 -12.30 12.58 -0.13
C LEU A 119 -11.44 13.39 -1.10
N LEU A 120 -10.87 14.51 -0.66
CA LEU A 120 -10.05 15.38 -1.47
C LEU A 120 -8.69 14.73 -1.75
N GLY A 121 -8.36 14.50 -3.03
CA GLY A 121 -7.11 13.85 -3.43
C GLY A 121 -7.06 12.34 -3.27
N ILE A 122 -8.20 11.73 -2.91
CA ILE A 122 -8.33 10.28 -2.78
C ILE A 122 -8.57 9.66 -4.16
N SER A 123 -7.89 8.55 -4.43
CA SER A 123 -8.22 7.71 -5.58
C SER A 123 -8.09 6.24 -5.24
N LEU A 124 -8.99 5.42 -5.78
CA LEU A 124 -9.04 3.98 -5.57
C LEU A 124 -9.32 3.32 -6.93
N ALA A 125 -8.39 2.52 -7.44
CA ALA A 125 -8.60 1.78 -8.69
C ALA A 125 -7.60 0.63 -8.87
N PHE A 126 -7.80 -0.17 -9.91
CA PHE A 126 -6.82 -1.14 -10.42
C PHE A 126 -5.92 -0.57 -11.52
N THR A 127 -6.14 0.69 -11.90
CA THR A 127 -5.32 1.42 -12.88
C THR A 127 -4.17 2.15 -12.19
N PRO A 128 -3.10 2.54 -12.89
CA PRO A 128 -2.03 3.32 -12.26
C PRO A 128 -2.55 4.62 -11.62
N PRO A 129 -2.11 4.98 -10.40
CA PRO A 129 -2.53 6.20 -9.73
C PRO A 129 -2.07 7.45 -10.50
N ALA A 130 -2.93 8.44 -10.61
CA ALA A 130 -2.59 9.75 -11.15
C ALA A 130 -1.93 10.61 -10.07
N ILE A 131 -0.64 10.91 -10.26
CA ILE A 131 0.10 11.80 -9.38
C ILE A 131 -0.03 13.24 -9.89
N SER A 132 -0.71 14.09 -9.11
CA SER A 132 -1.00 15.48 -9.47
C SER A 132 -0.74 16.45 -8.32
N THR A 133 -0.38 17.69 -8.68
CA THR A 133 -0.28 18.84 -7.76
C THR A 133 -1.65 19.29 -7.31
N VAL A 134 -2.65 19.22 -8.20
CA VAL A 134 -4.02 19.58 -7.89
C VAL A 134 -4.71 18.40 -7.24
N LEU A 135 -5.22 18.62 -6.03
CA LEU A 135 -6.07 17.67 -5.34
C LEU A 135 -7.49 17.77 -5.89
N THR A 136 -7.92 16.74 -6.58
CA THR A 136 -9.29 16.63 -7.07
C THR A 136 -10.10 15.78 -6.10
N GLN A 137 -11.35 16.17 -5.84
CA GLN A 137 -12.27 15.32 -5.10
C GLN A 137 -12.46 13.99 -5.84
N MET A 138 -12.50 12.88 -5.10
CA MET A 138 -12.73 11.56 -5.67
C MET A 138 -14.00 11.55 -6.53
N SER A 139 -13.89 11.06 -7.77
CA SER A 139 -15.04 10.92 -8.65
C SER A 139 -15.90 9.74 -8.19
N GLY A 140 -17.13 10.02 -7.77
CA GLY A 140 -18.08 9.02 -7.29
C GLY A 140 -18.00 8.77 -5.78
N SER A 141 -18.90 7.91 -5.28
CA SER A 141 -18.93 7.51 -3.87
C SER A 141 -17.90 6.42 -3.58
N MET A 142 -17.35 6.42 -2.36
CA MET A 142 -16.49 5.32 -1.91
C MET A 142 -17.28 3.99 -1.92
N PRO A 143 -16.78 2.93 -2.58
CA PRO A 143 -17.47 1.65 -2.61
C PRO A 143 -17.57 1.02 -1.22
N ASN A 144 -18.68 0.33 -0.95
CA ASN A 144 -18.86 -0.48 0.27
C ASN A 144 -18.15 -1.83 0.18
N LEU A 145 -17.97 -2.35 -1.04
CA LEU A 145 -17.34 -3.64 -1.29
C LEU A 145 -16.27 -3.49 -2.36
N ILE A 146 -15.06 -3.93 -2.05
CA ILE A 146 -13.94 -3.99 -2.99
C ILE A 146 -13.51 -5.44 -3.12
N THR A 147 -13.67 -6.02 -4.30
CA THR A 147 -13.30 -7.41 -4.56
C THR A 147 -11.88 -7.50 -5.09
N LEU A 148 -11.01 -8.22 -4.39
CA LEU A 148 -9.64 -8.49 -4.82
C LEU A 148 -9.55 -9.81 -5.59
N PRO A 149 -9.08 -9.77 -6.84
CA PRO A 149 -8.83 -10.99 -7.60
C PRO A 149 -7.57 -11.73 -7.10
N TYR A 150 -7.37 -12.96 -7.58
CA TYR A 150 -6.24 -13.80 -7.22
C TYR A 150 -5.39 -14.17 -8.45
N GLY A 151 -4.07 -14.10 -8.32
CA GLY A 151 -3.14 -14.45 -9.40
C GLY A 151 -2.74 -13.25 -10.28
N LYS A 152 -2.89 -13.37 -11.60
CA LYS A 152 -2.34 -12.44 -12.61
C LYS A 152 -3.19 -11.18 -12.80
N TYR A 153 -3.40 -10.44 -11.73
CA TYR A 153 -4.21 -9.21 -11.74
C TYR A 153 -3.41 -8.02 -11.23
N PRO A 154 -3.69 -6.81 -11.72
CA PRO A 154 -3.07 -5.60 -11.19
C PRO A 154 -3.38 -5.42 -9.70
N ALA A 155 -2.46 -4.80 -8.98
CA ALA A 155 -2.69 -4.40 -7.60
C ALA A 155 -3.76 -3.31 -7.54
N LEU A 156 -4.68 -3.43 -6.58
CA LEU A 156 -5.59 -2.34 -6.23
C LEU A 156 -4.77 -1.25 -5.54
N HIS A 157 -4.81 -0.01 -6.04
CA HIS A 157 -4.23 1.12 -5.32
C HIS A 157 -5.28 1.89 -4.53
N LEU A 158 -4.87 2.44 -3.40
CA LEU A 158 -5.57 3.50 -2.67
C LEU A 158 -4.57 4.64 -2.43
N GLN A 159 -4.85 5.82 -2.97
CA GLN A 159 -4.02 7.01 -2.83
C GLN A 159 -4.66 8.00 -1.86
N ALA A 160 -3.84 8.67 -1.05
CA ALA A 160 -4.22 9.82 -0.25
C ALA A 160 -3.13 10.90 -0.24
N PRO A 161 -3.48 12.17 0.07
CA PRO A 161 -2.49 13.25 0.17
C PRO A 161 -1.46 13.05 1.27
N SER A 162 -1.81 12.41 2.40
CA SER A 162 -0.85 12.06 3.46
C SER A 162 -1.15 10.72 4.11
N TRP A 163 -0.18 10.19 4.87
CA TRP A 163 -0.36 8.97 5.67
C TRP A 163 -1.48 9.15 6.70
N ARG A 164 -1.53 10.29 7.38
CA ARG A 164 -2.58 10.59 8.36
C ARG A 164 -3.96 10.64 7.72
N GLN A 165 -4.08 11.31 6.57
CA GLN A 165 -5.36 11.38 5.84
C GLN A 165 -5.82 10.00 5.38
N MET A 166 -4.90 9.13 4.94
CA MET A 166 -5.18 7.74 4.61
C MET A 166 -5.84 7.02 5.79
N LEU A 167 -5.21 7.05 6.97
CA LEU A 167 -5.71 6.36 8.16
C LEU A 167 -7.05 6.94 8.66
N LYS A 168 -7.17 8.28 8.70
CA LYS A 168 -8.41 8.97 9.11
C LYS A 168 -9.57 8.60 8.21
N LEU A 169 -9.37 8.60 6.89
CA LEU A 169 -10.39 8.19 5.92
C LEU A 169 -10.79 6.72 6.16
N MET A 170 -9.84 5.81 6.26
CA MET A 170 -10.12 4.38 6.44
C MET A 170 -10.87 4.09 7.74
N ALA A 171 -10.56 4.80 8.83
CA ALA A 171 -11.29 4.68 10.09
C ALA A 171 -12.75 5.14 10.00
N ARG A 172 -13.05 6.12 9.15
CA ARG A 172 -14.41 6.65 8.94
C ARG A 172 -15.24 5.83 7.95
N LEU A 173 -14.61 5.00 7.12
CA LEU A 173 -15.26 4.16 6.12
C LEU A 173 -15.62 2.77 6.67
N SER A 174 -16.43 2.73 7.74
CA SER A 174 -16.82 1.45 8.38
C SER A 174 -17.61 0.53 7.44
N GLY A 175 -18.32 1.10 6.47
CA GLY A 175 -19.08 0.36 5.46
C GLY A 175 -18.22 -0.27 4.36
N THR A 176 -16.97 0.17 4.21
CA THR A 176 -16.07 -0.35 3.17
C THR A 176 -15.31 -1.57 3.65
N ARG A 177 -15.43 -2.66 2.89
CA ARG A 177 -14.70 -3.90 3.10
C ARG A 177 -14.04 -4.44 1.84
N ILE A 178 -12.92 -5.11 2.05
CA ILE A 178 -12.15 -5.79 1.02
C ILE A 178 -12.42 -7.28 1.16
N GLU A 179 -12.90 -7.90 0.09
CA GLU A 179 -13.19 -9.33 0.01
C GLU A 179 -12.43 -9.96 -1.14
N PRO A 180 -12.06 -11.24 -1.06
CA PRO A 180 -11.56 -11.94 -2.23
C PRO A 180 -12.70 -12.21 -3.22
N THR A 181 -12.40 -12.29 -4.52
CA THR A 181 -13.39 -12.74 -5.51
C THR A 181 -13.80 -14.19 -5.23
N LEU A 182 -14.99 -14.59 -5.69
CA LEU A 182 -15.44 -15.98 -5.56
C LEU A 182 -14.44 -16.97 -6.20
N GLU A 183 -13.88 -16.59 -7.34
CA GLU A 183 -12.82 -17.35 -8.02
C GLU A 183 -11.54 -17.48 -7.17
N ALA A 184 -11.16 -16.43 -6.45
CA ALA A 184 -10.01 -16.48 -5.56
C ALA A 184 -10.20 -17.52 -4.45
N ILE A 185 -11.39 -17.55 -3.85
CA ILE A 185 -11.73 -18.49 -2.77
C ILE A 185 -11.66 -19.94 -3.27
N THR A 186 -12.19 -20.22 -4.46
CA THR A 186 -12.22 -21.58 -5.01
C THR A 186 -10.85 -22.07 -5.44
N VAL A 187 -10.00 -21.20 -6.00
CA VAL A 187 -8.66 -21.56 -6.49
C VAL A 187 -7.67 -21.73 -5.34
N ALA A 188 -7.71 -20.86 -4.33
CA ALA A 188 -6.70 -20.84 -3.27
C ALA A 188 -6.76 -22.08 -2.37
N LYS A 189 -7.95 -22.55 -1.99
CA LYS A 189 -8.14 -23.66 -1.03
C LYS A 189 -7.50 -23.42 0.35
N HIS A 190 -7.16 -22.19 0.67
CA HIS A 190 -6.61 -21.77 1.97
C HIS A 190 -7.14 -20.38 2.32
N GLU A 191 -6.91 -19.98 3.57
CA GLU A 191 -7.23 -18.64 4.05
C GLU A 191 -6.44 -17.59 3.27
N LEU A 192 -7.16 -16.70 2.59
CA LEU A 192 -6.55 -15.64 1.78
C LEU A 192 -6.09 -14.49 2.66
N LYS A 193 -4.85 -14.07 2.46
CA LYS A 193 -4.22 -12.98 3.21
C LYS A 193 -3.99 -11.77 2.30
N LEU A 194 -3.90 -10.59 2.90
CA LEU A 194 -3.66 -9.34 2.19
C LEU A 194 -2.18 -8.95 2.26
N ARG A 195 -1.56 -8.73 1.10
CA ARG A 195 -0.24 -8.11 0.99
C ARG A 195 -0.38 -6.62 0.72
N ILE A 196 0.43 -5.84 1.42
CA ILE A 196 0.39 -4.37 1.36
C ILE A 196 1.78 -3.84 1.04
N VAL A 197 1.86 -3.02 -0.01
CA VAL A 197 3.03 -2.22 -0.31
C VAL A 197 2.65 -0.76 -0.15
N VAL A 198 3.33 -0.06 0.76
CA VAL A 198 3.16 1.37 0.98
C VAL A 198 4.16 2.11 0.10
N GLN A 199 3.70 3.05 -0.70
CA GLN A 199 4.55 3.89 -1.52
C GLN A 199 4.34 5.37 -1.15
N PHE A 200 5.44 6.10 -1.03
CA PHE A 200 5.48 7.55 -0.89
C PHE A 200 6.04 8.13 -2.19
N VAL A 201 5.25 8.94 -2.89
CA VAL A 201 5.62 9.50 -4.19
C VAL A 201 5.63 11.01 -4.15
N LYS A 202 6.73 11.64 -4.57
CA LYS A 202 6.78 13.08 -4.76
C LYS A 202 5.94 13.48 -5.96
N VAL A 203 5.14 14.52 -5.79
CA VAL A 203 4.33 15.05 -6.89
C VAL A 203 5.19 15.62 -8.01
N HIS A 204 6.30 16.28 -7.63
CA HIS A 204 7.25 16.86 -8.55
C HIS A 204 8.65 16.87 -7.92
N HIS A 205 9.72 16.86 -8.72
CA HIS A 205 11.07 16.74 -8.18
C HIS A 205 11.51 17.91 -7.31
N SER A 206 11.03 19.11 -7.63
CA SER A 206 11.24 20.32 -6.84
C SER A 206 10.20 20.52 -5.73
N SER A 207 9.14 19.71 -5.67
CA SER A 207 8.10 19.84 -4.65
C SER A 207 8.52 19.13 -3.35
N SER A 208 8.10 19.72 -2.23
CA SER A 208 8.12 19.08 -0.91
C SER A 208 6.95 18.12 -0.70
N ASP A 209 5.96 18.12 -1.60
CA ASP A 209 4.70 17.41 -1.40
C ASP A 209 4.84 15.94 -1.81
N TRP A 210 4.45 15.08 -0.88
CA TRP A 210 4.40 13.63 -1.06
C TRP A 210 2.95 13.14 -1.08
N ARG A 211 2.70 12.07 -1.82
CA ARG A 211 1.44 11.30 -1.79
C ARG A 211 1.71 9.92 -1.21
N THR A 212 0.74 9.40 -0.46
CA THR A 212 0.77 8.03 0.04
C THR A 212 -0.10 7.17 -0.86
N VAL A 213 0.45 6.06 -1.33
CA VAL A 213 -0.26 5.07 -2.15
C VAL A 213 -0.10 3.71 -1.46
N LEU A 214 -1.22 3.06 -1.15
CA LEU A 214 -1.25 1.67 -0.74
C LEU A 214 -1.52 0.82 -1.98
N TYR A 215 -0.68 -0.18 -2.24
CA TYR A 215 -0.96 -1.23 -3.20
C TYR A 215 -1.35 -2.51 -2.47
N LEU A 216 -2.52 -3.03 -2.82
CA LEU A 216 -3.20 -4.13 -2.16
C LEU A 216 -3.33 -5.29 -3.13
N THR A 217 -2.81 -6.45 -2.74
CA THR A 217 -2.92 -7.70 -3.51
C THR A 217 -3.26 -8.85 -2.58
N THR A 218 -4.00 -9.84 -3.08
CA THR A 218 -4.13 -11.12 -2.40
C THR A 218 -2.76 -11.81 -2.34
N ASP A 219 -2.39 -12.36 -1.18
CA ASP A 219 -1.15 -13.10 -1.00
C ASP A 219 -1.09 -14.27 -1.98
N TYR A 220 0.07 -14.47 -2.61
CA TYR A 220 0.30 -15.58 -3.52
C TYR A 220 1.60 -16.25 -3.11
N PRO A 221 1.56 -17.46 -2.52
CA PRO A 221 2.75 -18.12 -2.03
C PRO A 221 3.71 -18.39 -3.18
N CYS A 222 5.00 -18.17 -2.94
CA CYS A 222 6.03 -18.44 -3.93
C CYS A 222 6.06 -19.95 -4.23
N PRO A 223 5.88 -20.40 -5.48
CA PRO A 223 5.96 -21.81 -5.83
C PRO A 223 7.33 -22.40 -5.45
N PRO A 224 7.40 -23.65 -4.98
CA PRO A 224 8.65 -24.26 -4.50
C PRO A 224 9.73 -24.36 -5.58
N ASN A 225 9.35 -24.37 -6.86
CA ASN A 225 10.26 -24.47 -7.99
C ASN A 225 10.78 -23.09 -8.49
N THR A 226 10.46 -22.01 -7.78
CA THR A 226 10.87 -20.66 -8.17
C THR A 226 12.36 -20.47 -7.87
N ASN A 227 13.14 -20.11 -8.89
CA ASN A 227 14.53 -19.76 -8.70
C ASN A 227 14.65 -18.57 -7.72
N ASN A 228 15.55 -18.68 -6.74
CA ASN A 228 15.73 -17.69 -5.67
C ASN A 228 14.46 -17.41 -4.85
N ALA A 229 13.62 -18.41 -4.57
CA ALA A 229 12.41 -18.27 -3.76
C ALA A 229 12.64 -17.56 -2.41
N HIS A 230 13.82 -17.75 -1.80
CA HIS A 230 14.23 -17.09 -0.56
C HIS A 230 14.12 -15.55 -0.63
N LYS A 231 14.32 -14.95 -1.80
CA LYS A 231 14.19 -13.50 -2.00
C LYS A 231 12.78 -12.99 -1.63
N TYR A 232 11.74 -13.80 -1.80
CA TYR A 232 10.36 -13.43 -1.55
C TYR A 232 9.85 -13.85 -0.16
N THR A 233 10.63 -14.63 0.59
CA THR A 233 10.25 -15.19 1.89
C THR A 233 11.12 -14.71 3.05
N ASN A 234 12.23 -14.01 2.77
CA ASN A 234 13.16 -13.49 3.77
C ASN A 234 12.64 -12.30 4.61
N GLY A 235 11.46 -11.75 4.27
CA GLY A 235 10.90 -10.59 4.97
C GLY A 235 11.57 -9.26 4.62
N ASP A 236 12.33 -9.19 3.52
CA ASP A 236 12.94 -7.95 3.07
C ASP A 236 11.87 -6.92 2.64
N VAL A 237 11.80 -5.83 3.38
CA VAL A 237 10.84 -4.73 3.18
C VAL A 237 11.05 -3.96 1.88
N SER A 238 12.19 -4.13 1.22
CA SER A 238 12.52 -3.51 -0.07
C SER A 238 12.26 -4.43 -1.26
N VAL A 239 11.85 -5.67 -1.02
CA VAL A 239 11.55 -6.65 -2.06
C VAL A 239 10.05 -6.83 -2.20
N LEU A 240 9.52 -6.52 -3.38
CA LEU A 240 8.12 -6.73 -3.69
C LEU A 240 7.70 -8.20 -3.53
N PRO A 241 6.50 -8.47 -2.99
CA PRO A 241 5.98 -9.83 -2.87
C PRO A 241 5.93 -10.57 -4.21
N TYR A 242 5.97 -11.91 -4.16
CA TYR A 242 5.90 -12.74 -5.36
C TYR A 242 4.65 -12.47 -6.22
N SER A 243 3.53 -12.06 -5.61
CA SER A 243 2.31 -11.65 -6.33
C SER A 243 2.57 -10.57 -7.40
N TYR A 244 3.55 -9.69 -7.19
CA TYR A 244 3.91 -8.63 -8.14
C TYR A 244 4.69 -9.13 -9.37
N THR A 245 5.10 -10.40 -9.38
CA THR A 245 5.70 -11.05 -10.56
C THR A 245 4.66 -11.66 -11.50
N LEU A 246 3.40 -11.75 -11.06
CA LEU A 246 2.31 -12.39 -11.81
C LEU A 246 1.63 -11.44 -12.79
N SER A 247 1.74 -10.13 -12.58
CA SER A 247 1.16 -9.08 -13.41
C SER A 247 2.22 -8.06 -13.83
N SER A 248 1.85 -7.12 -14.71
CA SER A 248 2.72 -5.98 -15.01
C SER A 248 2.95 -5.15 -13.74
N LEU A 249 4.21 -4.83 -13.47
CA LEU A 249 4.57 -4.03 -12.32
C LEU A 249 4.10 -2.58 -12.52
N PRO A 250 3.34 -1.98 -11.57
CA PRO A 250 2.97 -0.57 -11.63
C PRO A 250 4.20 0.30 -11.88
N THR A 251 4.08 1.27 -12.80
CA THR A 251 5.22 2.07 -13.27
C THR A 251 5.97 2.73 -12.12
N LEU A 252 5.25 3.24 -11.12
CA LEU A 252 5.84 3.91 -9.96
C LEU A 252 6.69 2.97 -9.09
N LEU A 253 6.44 1.66 -9.11
CA LEU A 253 7.18 0.68 -8.32
C LEU A 253 8.45 0.17 -9.03
N ARG A 254 8.74 0.63 -10.26
CA ARG A 254 9.88 0.18 -11.06
C ARG A 254 11.21 0.80 -10.66
N ASP A 255 11.19 2.01 -10.11
CA ASP A 255 12.40 2.82 -9.84
C ASP A 255 13.18 2.39 -8.57
N GLY A 256 12.82 1.26 -7.98
CA GLY A 256 13.41 0.74 -6.75
C GLY A 256 12.80 1.33 -5.47
N ALA A 257 13.17 0.75 -4.32
CA ALA A 257 12.54 1.07 -3.04
C ALA A 257 12.94 2.44 -2.46
N GLU A 258 14.05 3.02 -2.90
CA GLU A 258 14.69 4.21 -2.30
C GLU A 258 14.89 5.34 -3.32
N SER A 259 14.09 5.40 -4.39
CA SER A 259 14.22 6.47 -5.38
C SER A 259 13.92 7.84 -4.75
N PRO A 260 14.61 8.91 -5.16
CA PRO A 260 14.34 10.27 -4.66
C PRO A 260 12.91 10.75 -4.99
N MET A 261 12.30 10.21 -6.06
CA MET A 261 10.92 10.52 -6.47
C MET A 261 9.90 9.58 -5.84
N ALA A 262 10.28 8.35 -5.52
CA ALA A 262 9.36 7.35 -5.02
C ALA A 262 10.08 6.41 -4.05
N LYS A 263 9.51 6.24 -2.87
CA LYS A 263 9.98 5.28 -1.88
C LYS A 263 8.90 4.26 -1.64
N TYR A 264 9.23 2.98 -1.53
CA TYR A 264 8.23 2.00 -1.12
C TYR A 264 8.73 1.11 0.00
N TYR A 265 7.77 0.61 0.76
CA TYR A 265 7.96 -0.28 1.88
C TYR A 265 6.93 -1.40 1.78
N VAL A 266 7.41 -2.63 1.70
CA VAL A 266 6.58 -3.83 1.79
C VAL A 266 6.38 -4.15 3.25
N ILE A 267 5.13 -4.16 3.72
CA ILE A 267 4.85 -4.54 5.11
C ILE A 267 5.10 -6.05 5.23
N PRO A 268 6.09 -6.50 6.02
CA PRO A 268 6.37 -7.92 6.19
C PRO A 268 5.46 -8.50 7.27
N SER A 269 5.21 -9.81 7.20
CA SER A 269 4.57 -10.53 8.29
C SER A 269 5.56 -10.67 9.44
N THR A 270 5.21 -10.14 10.60
CA THR A 270 5.94 -10.37 11.84
C THR A 270 5.11 -11.20 12.81
N ASN A 271 5.70 -11.59 13.94
CA ASN A 271 4.96 -12.31 14.99
C ASN A 271 3.90 -11.42 15.66
N SER A 272 4.13 -10.11 15.74
CA SER A 272 3.18 -9.14 16.31
C SER A 272 2.17 -8.62 15.29
N THR A 273 2.57 -8.57 14.02
CA THR A 273 1.77 -8.05 12.90
C THR A 273 1.78 -9.05 11.74
N PRO A 274 1.00 -10.15 11.82
CA PRO A 274 0.83 -11.08 10.71
C PRO A 274 -0.01 -10.46 9.59
N TYR A 275 0.11 -10.94 8.35
CA TYR A 275 -0.71 -10.42 7.26
C TYR A 275 -2.21 -10.47 7.58
N PRO A 276 -3.00 -9.43 7.23
CA PRO A 276 -4.42 -9.41 7.50
C PRO A 276 -5.13 -10.52 6.70
N THR A 277 -6.04 -11.23 7.35
CA THR A 277 -6.94 -12.18 6.69
C THR A 277 -8.04 -11.43 5.93
N LEU A 278 -8.42 -11.94 4.76
CA LEU A 278 -9.59 -11.49 4.01
C LEU A 278 -10.83 -12.33 4.37
N PRO A 279 -12.01 -11.71 4.53
CA PRO A 279 -12.32 -10.30 4.30
C PRO A 279 -11.84 -9.36 5.42
N ILE A 280 -11.54 -8.11 5.09
CA ILE A 280 -11.15 -7.07 6.06
C ILE A 280 -11.86 -5.75 5.78
N ASN A 281 -12.39 -5.11 6.81
CA ASN A 281 -12.96 -3.75 6.69
C ASN A 281 -11.87 -2.67 6.81
N PHE A 282 -12.18 -1.46 6.33
CA PHE A 282 -11.22 -0.37 6.34
C PHE A 282 -10.77 0.06 7.75
N PRO A 283 -11.63 0.12 8.78
CA PRO A 283 -11.17 0.44 10.14
C PRO A 283 -10.16 -0.58 10.70
N ASN A 284 -10.39 -1.88 10.50
CA ASN A 284 -9.44 -2.91 10.94
C ASN A 284 -8.14 -2.84 10.13
N LEU A 285 -8.22 -2.51 8.84
CA LEU A 285 -7.04 -2.30 8.01
C LEU A 285 -6.24 -1.06 8.47
N ALA A 286 -6.91 0.01 8.88
CA ALA A 286 -6.27 1.19 9.47
C ALA A 286 -5.53 0.84 10.76
N MET A 287 -6.16 0.07 11.65
CA MET A 287 -5.54 -0.44 12.88
C MET A 287 -4.33 -1.34 12.59
N TYR A 288 -4.41 -2.17 11.55
CA TYR A 288 -3.28 -2.99 11.10
C TYR A 288 -2.11 -2.12 10.62
N LEU A 289 -2.37 -1.13 9.76
CA LEU A 289 -1.34 -0.21 9.26
C LEU A 289 -0.70 0.59 10.40
N GLN A 290 -1.50 1.02 11.37
CA GLN A 290 -1.03 1.69 12.57
C GLN A 290 -0.10 0.79 13.39
N SER A 291 -0.47 -0.48 13.57
CA SER A 291 0.36 -1.48 14.26
C SER A 291 1.69 -1.72 13.52
N ALA A 292 1.68 -1.77 12.19
CA ALA A 292 2.89 -1.89 11.38
C ALA A 292 3.84 -0.70 11.55
N VAL A 293 3.31 0.53 11.63
CA VAL A 293 4.11 1.74 11.93
C VAL A 293 4.69 1.68 13.35
N GLN A 294 3.91 1.21 14.33
CA GLN A 294 4.41 1.05 15.69
C GLN A 294 5.54 0.02 15.77
N ASP A 295 5.43 -1.10 15.08
CA ASP A 295 6.49 -2.11 15.02
C ASP A 295 7.74 -1.54 14.32
N SER A 296 7.55 -0.75 13.25
CA SER A 296 8.64 0.00 12.61
C SER A 296 9.34 0.97 13.58
N ARG A 297 8.58 1.72 14.39
CA ARG A 297 9.11 2.63 15.42
C ARG A 297 9.85 1.86 16.54
N LYS A 298 9.36 0.68 16.96
CA LYS A 298 10.02 -0.17 17.97
C LYS A 298 11.33 -0.75 17.46
N ALA A 299 11.41 -1.08 16.17
CA ALA A 299 12.62 -1.57 15.51
C ALA A 299 13.69 -0.48 15.33
N ALA A 300 13.53 0.74 15.89
CA ALA A 300 14.51 1.82 15.75
C ALA A 300 15.93 1.46 16.22
N ASN A 301 16.05 0.53 17.17
CA ASN A 301 17.32 0.03 17.70
C ASN A 301 17.88 -1.18 16.91
N ASP A 302 17.07 -1.81 16.07
CA ASP A 302 17.50 -2.93 15.22
C ASP A 302 17.93 -2.38 13.86
N SER A 303 19.23 -2.12 13.74
CA SER A 303 19.82 -1.50 12.55
C SER A 303 19.90 -2.45 11.35
N SER A 304 19.53 -3.72 11.52
CA SER A 304 19.79 -4.78 10.53
C SER A 304 18.56 -5.19 9.72
N SER A 305 17.35 -5.02 10.26
CA SER A 305 16.13 -5.62 9.69
C SER A 305 15.39 -4.76 8.67
N GLY A 306 15.81 -3.51 8.43
CA GLY A 306 15.10 -2.57 7.55
C GLY A 306 13.70 -2.18 8.04
N LEU A 307 13.21 -2.77 9.14
CA LEU A 307 11.86 -2.57 9.66
C LEU A 307 11.61 -1.11 10.05
N ARG A 308 12.64 -0.37 10.47
CA ARG A 308 12.59 1.07 10.78
C ARG A 308 12.19 1.96 9.59
N LYS A 309 12.33 1.47 8.34
CA LYS A 309 12.17 2.32 7.14
C LYS A 309 10.79 2.94 7.01
N LEU A 310 9.72 2.22 7.34
CA LEU A 310 8.35 2.75 7.22
C LEU A 310 8.14 4.02 8.05
N ALA A 311 8.43 3.95 9.35
CA ALA A 311 8.33 5.12 10.24
C ALA A 311 9.23 6.26 9.76
N ASN A 312 10.47 5.94 9.36
CA ASN A 312 11.40 6.94 8.84
C ASN A 312 10.89 7.62 7.56
N TYR A 313 10.25 6.88 6.65
CA TYR A 313 9.65 7.46 5.46
C TYR A 313 8.48 8.37 5.80
N ILE A 314 7.59 7.95 6.70
CA ILE A 314 6.47 8.78 7.15
C ILE A 314 7.01 10.10 7.74
N ASP A 315 7.95 10.02 8.68
CA ASP A 315 8.54 11.19 9.32
C ASP A 315 9.26 12.12 8.32
N THR A 316 9.90 11.55 7.29
CA THR A 316 10.63 12.32 6.27
C THR A 316 9.70 12.93 5.22
N CYS A 317 8.65 12.22 4.82
CA CYS A 317 7.70 12.64 3.79
C CYS A 317 6.65 13.61 4.34
N TYR A 318 6.32 13.51 5.62
CA TYR A 318 5.27 14.29 6.28
C TYR A 318 5.75 14.86 7.64
N PRO A 319 6.77 15.74 7.65
CA PRO A 319 7.30 16.30 8.90
C PRO A 319 6.23 17.04 9.72
N ASN A 320 5.27 17.68 9.04
CA ASN A 320 4.20 18.44 9.69
C ASN A 320 3.09 17.55 10.28
N ASP A 321 2.97 16.28 9.84
CA ASP A 321 1.98 15.35 10.40
C ASP A 321 2.37 14.87 11.81
N SER A 322 3.62 15.13 12.24
CA SER A 322 4.17 14.70 13.53
C SER A 322 3.96 15.71 14.68
N GLU A 323 3.41 16.89 14.38
CA GLU A 323 3.07 17.88 15.40
C GLU A 323 1.75 17.49 16.08
N PRO A 324 1.72 17.36 17.43
CA PRO A 324 0.51 17.02 18.16
C PRO A 324 -0.53 18.12 17.96
N VAL A 325 -1.76 17.74 17.60
CA VAL A 325 -2.91 18.65 17.43
C VAL A 325 -3.46 19.08 18.80
N ASN A 326 -2.60 19.50 19.71
CA ASN A 326 -2.98 20.11 20.99
C ASN A 326 -3.23 21.63 20.82
N SER A 327 -3.89 22.02 19.74
CA SER A 327 -4.31 23.42 19.52
C SER A 327 -5.53 23.51 18.60
N LEU A 328 -6.52 22.63 18.81
CA LEU A 328 -7.87 22.79 18.26
C LEU A 328 -8.82 23.49 19.24
N ASP A 329 -8.28 24.04 20.32
CA ASP A 329 -8.98 24.92 21.24
C ASP A 329 -8.23 26.26 21.30
N ASP A 330 -8.14 26.94 20.16
CA ASP A 330 -8.13 28.39 20.18
C ASP A 330 -8.76 28.94 18.91
N LYS A 331 -9.86 29.63 19.12
CA LYS A 331 -10.62 30.32 18.10
C LYS A 331 -9.76 31.40 17.45
N GLU A 332 -9.77 31.39 16.12
CA GLU A 332 -9.87 32.60 15.30
C GLU A 332 -8.65 33.54 15.23
N VAL A 333 -8.62 34.28 14.12
CA VAL A 333 -7.80 35.46 13.83
C VAL A 333 -6.43 35.20 13.17
N THR A 334 -6.48 35.13 11.84
CA THR A 334 -5.67 35.96 10.93
C THR A 334 -4.42 36.64 11.50
N ARG A 335 -3.23 36.24 11.03
CA ARG A 335 -2.17 37.10 10.42
C ARG A 335 -0.78 36.45 10.49
N ARG A 336 -0.08 36.50 9.35
CA ARG A 336 1.38 36.71 9.18
C ARG A 336 2.37 35.76 9.87
N GLY A 337 3.27 35.18 9.07
CA GLY A 337 4.54 34.68 9.57
C GLY A 337 5.50 34.16 8.50
N VAL A 338 5.92 35.03 7.56
CA VAL A 338 7.12 34.78 6.73
C VAL A 338 8.34 34.78 7.67
N GLY A 339 8.97 33.62 7.91
CA GLY A 339 10.19 33.58 8.72
C GLY A 339 10.60 32.21 9.26
N GLY A 340 10.94 31.27 8.37
CA GLY A 340 11.31 29.90 8.74
C GLY A 340 12.75 29.47 8.43
N MET A 341 13.69 30.39 8.19
CA MET A 341 14.99 30.04 7.57
C MET A 341 16.25 30.08 8.45
N PHE A 342 16.18 30.28 9.77
CA PHE A 342 17.41 30.28 10.61
C PHE A 342 17.24 29.60 11.98
N LYS A 343 16.99 28.28 11.99
CA LYS A 343 17.08 27.50 13.23
C LYS A 343 17.69 26.12 13.05
N ARG A 344 18.76 26.06 12.24
CA ARG A 344 19.65 24.89 12.16
C ARG A 344 21.06 25.37 12.45
N VAL A 345 21.50 25.20 13.70
CA VAL A 345 22.88 24.99 14.19
C VAL A 345 22.86 25.25 15.70
N ILE A 346 23.40 24.29 16.46
CA ILE A 346 23.44 24.16 17.94
C ILE A 346 22.21 23.51 18.58
N GLN A 347 22.11 22.19 18.48
CA GLN A 347 21.69 21.39 19.64
C GLN A 347 22.34 20.00 19.62
N VAL A 348 23.64 19.99 19.89
CA VAL A 348 24.36 18.83 20.40
C VAL A 348 23.98 18.69 21.88
N GLY A 349 23.44 17.53 22.25
CA GLY A 349 23.36 17.09 23.65
C GLY A 349 22.03 17.36 24.37
N ARG A 350 21.08 16.44 24.26
CA ARG A 350 20.32 15.85 25.38
C ARG A 350 19.29 14.85 24.85
N ASN A 351 19.60 13.56 25.02
CA ASN A 351 18.64 12.47 24.91
C ASN A 351 17.58 12.64 26.00
N LYS A 352 16.41 13.17 25.65
CA LYS A 352 15.18 12.92 26.40
C LYS A 352 14.42 11.79 25.70
N PRO A 353 14.08 10.69 26.38
CA PRO A 353 13.22 9.68 25.78
C PRO A 353 11.85 10.30 25.55
N VAL A 354 11.43 10.41 24.29
CA VAL A 354 10.07 10.79 23.89
C VAL A 354 9.14 9.63 24.27
N LYS A 355 8.75 9.59 25.54
CA LYS A 355 7.82 8.63 26.10
C LYS A 355 6.42 9.26 26.00
N GLY A 356 5.66 8.94 24.95
CA GLY A 356 4.28 9.44 24.82
C GLY A 356 3.63 9.38 23.44
N ARG A 357 4.38 9.19 22.34
CA ARG A 357 3.85 9.28 20.95
C ARG A 357 2.97 8.11 20.47
N GLY A 358 2.53 7.21 21.35
CA GLY A 358 1.88 5.96 20.98
C GLY A 358 0.35 5.97 20.97
N ASN A 359 -0.27 6.74 21.87
CA ASN A 359 -1.70 6.55 22.16
C ASN A 359 -2.62 7.54 21.43
N GLU A 360 -2.17 8.76 21.11
CA GLU A 360 -3.02 9.79 20.49
C GLU A 360 -3.51 9.39 19.09
N GLU A 361 -2.63 8.83 18.26
CA GLU A 361 -2.99 8.31 16.93
C GLU A 361 -3.99 7.14 17.03
N ILE A 362 -3.96 6.35 18.12
CA ILE A 362 -4.96 5.28 18.37
C ILE A 362 -6.30 5.88 18.82
N TYR A 363 -6.28 6.91 19.68
CA TYR A 363 -7.51 7.54 20.14
C TYR A 363 -8.29 8.19 18.98
N GLU A 364 -7.62 8.87 18.04
CA GLU A 364 -8.28 9.42 16.84
C GLU A 364 -8.94 8.33 15.96
N LEU A 365 -8.39 7.11 15.96
CA LEU A 365 -8.93 5.98 15.20
C LEU A 365 -10.06 5.23 15.91
N VAL A 366 -10.09 5.24 17.25
CA VAL A 366 -10.97 4.38 18.07
C VAL A 366 -12.19 5.13 18.61
N THR A 367 -12.15 6.45 18.80
CA THR A 367 -13.32 7.23 19.26
C THR A 367 -13.90 8.10 18.15
N PRO A 368 -14.97 7.65 17.46
CA PRO A 368 -15.65 8.47 16.47
C PRO A 368 -16.51 9.60 17.08
N PHE A 369 -16.66 9.64 18.41
CA PHE A 369 -17.41 10.69 19.12
C PHE A 369 -16.45 11.65 19.81
N VAL A 370 -16.31 12.86 19.27
CA VAL A 370 -15.75 14.00 19.98
C VAL A 370 -16.86 14.56 20.86
N PRO A 371 -16.70 14.66 22.19
CA PRO A 371 -17.75 15.12 23.10
C PRO A 371 -18.20 16.59 22.96
N ASP A 372 -17.65 17.38 22.03
CA ASP A 372 -17.74 18.85 22.11
C ASP A 372 -18.84 19.51 21.27
N GLU A 373 -19.78 18.75 20.68
CA GLU A 373 -20.89 19.32 19.88
C GLU A 373 -22.28 19.24 20.56
N TRP A 374 -22.37 18.80 21.82
CA TRP A 374 -23.64 18.73 22.58
C TRP A 374 -23.53 19.37 23.99
N GLY A 375 -22.96 20.57 24.06
CA GLY A 375 -22.93 21.42 25.25
C GLY A 375 -23.53 22.79 25.02
#